data_AF-A0A6N2RZT4-F1
#
_entry.id   AF-A0A6N2RZT4-F1
#
_cell.length_a   1.000
_cell.length_b   1.000
_cell.length_c   1.000
_cell.angle_alpha   90.00
_cell.angle_beta   90.00
_cell.angle_gamma   90.00
#
_symmetry.space_group_name_H-M   'P 1'
#
loop_
_entity.id
_entity.type
_entity.pdbx_description
1 polymer ?
#
loop_
_entity_poly.entity_id
_entity_poly.type
_entity_poly.pdbx_seq_one_letter_code
_entity_poly.pdbx_strand_id
1 'polypeptide(L)'
;MKRISYENLESEGYLLKEDAKSIEAYAGKHSVMVSFRNAGSATLNQLKKGAAAKGHDILDKTIKSKTLGLKTDAGLADLNTALLSAMEADASTASTLDAWNLLGGFVASWKGNVPVGLYLSRLGCSEIKKKFPGQCTVITDSKGMKHDVLLLKGSMPVIHKVLENDKDTFPRFFYTGDYDMHDLALTIGAGRSIVPSESPEELRIISEMNHAIFNALKSDTSEPYNIIRYNSMNVTINKEKRDDQEYQVIRHGAQVSYLAHMLAVEKSEAIIYTVADKTHNEEIAVYSKTGGWELLDPVTELNSWYEKNGVKLKITWKDDVKQKETIARGIANQIYREIQAAGKNKVSHNWLVNAIQVCIKADKSVVDDITALTIETLAGNTSGAVLRKTADGYERTVPMA
;
A
#
# COMPACT_ATOMS: atom_id res chain seq x y z
N MET A 1 18.83 3.56 15.76
CA MET A 1 17.56 3.05 16.32
C MET A 1 17.19 3.92 17.50
N LYS A 2 16.12 4.71 17.35
CA LYS A 2 15.59 5.60 18.40
C LYS A 2 14.44 4.87 19.10
N ARG A 3 14.52 4.67 20.42
CA ARG A 3 13.37 4.15 21.17
C ARG A 3 12.23 5.16 21.15
N ILE A 4 11.01 4.66 21.04
CA ILE A 4 9.78 5.45 21.12
C ILE A 4 8.74 4.69 21.93
N SER A 5 7.91 5.40 22.68
CA SER A 5 6.77 4.79 23.36
C SER A 5 5.57 4.72 22.41
N TYR A 6 4.63 3.80 22.67
CA TYR A 6 3.45 3.69 21.81
C TYR A 6 2.62 4.99 21.80
N GLU A 7 2.65 5.78 22.87
CA GLU A 7 1.94 7.07 22.97
C GLU A 7 2.46 8.11 21.96
N ASN A 8 3.73 8.04 21.59
CA ASN A 8 4.37 9.03 20.72
C ASN A 8 4.38 8.64 19.24
N LEU A 9 4.05 7.38 18.91
CA LEU A 9 4.00 6.92 17.51
C LEU A 9 2.98 7.69 16.68
N GLU A 10 1.89 8.12 17.30
CA GLU A 10 0.83 8.85 16.64
C GLU A 10 1.28 10.26 16.23
N SER A 11 1.97 10.97 17.13
CA SER A 11 2.52 12.30 16.83
C SER A 11 3.59 12.26 15.74
N GLU A 12 4.26 11.13 15.58
CA GLU A 12 5.26 10.89 14.52
C GLU A 12 4.60 10.36 13.22
N GLY A 13 3.27 10.12 13.22
CA GLY A 13 2.51 9.78 12.01
C GLY A 13 2.41 8.27 11.69
N TYR A 14 2.82 7.38 12.59
CA TYR A 14 2.85 5.94 12.31
C TYR A 14 1.52 5.23 12.58
N LEU A 15 1.12 5.16 13.84
CA LEU A 15 -0.03 4.39 14.32
C LEU A 15 -0.80 5.22 15.34
N LEU A 16 -2.12 5.01 15.45
CA LEU A 16 -2.88 5.58 16.56
C LEU A 16 -2.39 4.96 17.88
N LYS A 17 -2.32 5.76 18.95
CA LYS A 17 -1.71 5.31 20.21
C LYS A 17 -2.41 4.07 20.80
N GLU A 18 -3.74 4.00 20.73
CA GLU A 18 -4.52 2.84 21.22
C GLU A 18 -4.26 1.58 20.39
N ASP A 19 -4.06 1.76 19.08
CA ASP A 19 -3.82 0.65 18.16
C ASP A 19 -2.42 0.12 18.35
N ALA A 20 -1.42 1.01 18.45
CA ALA A 20 -0.05 0.65 18.75
C ALA A 20 0.05 -0.14 20.07
N LYS A 21 -0.67 0.30 21.11
CA LYS A 21 -0.77 -0.42 22.39
C LYS A 21 -1.36 -1.83 22.23
N SER A 22 -2.42 -1.96 21.43
CA SER A 22 -3.09 -3.23 21.18
C SER A 22 -2.22 -4.19 20.37
N ILE A 23 -1.54 -3.67 19.35
CA ILE A 23 -0.57 -4.40 18.53
C ILE A 23 0.62 -4.85 19.39
N GLU A 24 1.17 -3.98 20.23
CA GLU A 24 2.23 -4.30 21.17
C GLU A 24 1.84 -5.44 22.12
N ALA A 25 0.66 -5.34 22.74
CA ALA A 25 0.17 -6.37 23.65
C ALA A 25 -0.01 -7.73 22.94
N TYR A 26 -0.57 -7.73 21.74
CA TYR A 26 -0.69 -8.93 20.91
C TYR A 26 0.69 -9.48 20.54
N ALA A 27 1.56 -8.64 19.98
CA ALA A 27 2.86 -9.04 19.47
C ALA A 27 3.76 -9.61 20.57
N GLY A 28 3.76 -8.98 21.75
CA GLY A 28 4.46 -9.49 22.93
C GLY A 28 3.95 -10.85 23.38
N LYS A 29 2.63 -11.04 23.47
CA LYS A 29 2.00 -12.31 23.87
C LYS A 29 2.26 -13.44 22.88
N HIS A 30 2.28 -13.13 21.59
CA HIS A 30 2.37 -14.12 20.51
C HIS A 30 3.78 -14.25 19.92
N SER A 31 4.78 -13.57 20.51
CA SER A 31 6.17 -13.56 20.01
C SER A 31 6.28 -13.19 18.53
N VAL A 32 5.44 -12.24 18.11
CA VAL A 32 5.42 -11.65 16.78
C VAL A 32 6.30 -10.40 16.78
N MET A 33 7.05 -10.22 15.70
CA MET A 33 7.73 -8.97 15.41
C MET A 33 7.08 -8.35 14.19
N VAL A 34 6.82 -7.06 14.26
CA VAL A 34 6.09 -6.34 13.22
C VAL A 34 6.66 -4.94 13.06
N SER A 35 6.61 -4.42 11.84
CA SER A 35 6.95 -3.03 11.57
C SER A 35 5.94 -2.39 10.63
N PHE A 36 5.81 -1.07 10.73
CA PHE A 36 4.89 -0.27 9.96
C PHE A 36 5.59 0.95 9.38
N ARG A 37 5.23 1.29 8.14
CA ARG A 37 5.62 2.56 7.53
C ARG A 37 4.80 3.70 8.12
N ASN A 38 5.28 4.92 7.92
CA ASN A 38 4.54 6.11 8.30
C ASN A 38 3.21 6.22 7.52
N ALA A 39 2.09 6.14 8.23
CA ALA A 39 0.75 6.29 7.65
C ALA A 39 0.45 7.74 7.26
N GLY A 40 1.05 8.69 7.97
CA GLY A 40 0.87 10.14 7.84
C GLY A 40 -0.30 10.66 8.66
N SER A 41 -0.14 11.85 9.24
CA SER A 41 -1.13 12.49 10.12
C SER A 41 -2.52 12.63 9.48
N ALA A 42 -2.59 12.93 8.18
CA ALA A 42 -3.85 13.02 7.45
C ALA A 42 -4.62 11.68 7.45
N THR A 43 -3.93 10.56 7.25
CA THR A 43 -4.53 9.21 7.33
C THR A 43 -5.01 8.93 8.74
N LEU A 44 -4.16 9.17 9.76
CA LEU A 44 -4.51 8.94 11.16
C LEU A 44 -5.73 9.76 11.59
N ASN A 45 -5.84 11.02 11.14
CA ASN A 45 -6.98 11.87 11.40
C ASN A 45 -8.29 11.31 10.81
N GLN A 46 -8.25 10.72 9.61
CA GLN A 46 -9.44 10.09 9.03
C GLN A 46 -9.79 8.77 9.73
N LEU A 47 -8.78 7.98 10.13
CA LEU A 47 -9.00 6.77 10.92
C LEU A 47 -9.64 7.08 12.28
N LYS A 48 -9.21 8.15 12.97
CA LYS A 48 -9.88 8.64 14.21
C LYS A 48 -11.36 8.90 13.99
N LYS A 49 -11.70 9.49 12.86
CA LYS A 49 -13.09 9.83 12.50
C LYS A 49 -13.85 8.65 11.85
N GLY A 50 -13.29 7.44 11.94
CA GLY A 50 -13.96 6.19 11.59
C GLY A 50 -14.00 5.86 10.11
N ALA A 51 -13.11 6.44 9.28
CA ALA A 51 -12.98 6.10 7.87
C ALA A 51 -12.62 4.63 7.64
N ALA A 52 -13.06 4.08 6.50
CA ALA A 52 -12.67 2.74 6.07
C ALA A 52 -11.20 2.75 5.60
N ALA A 53 -10.45 1.69 5.81
CA ALA A 53 -9.08 1.57 5.32
C ALA A 53 -9.05 0.72 4.05
N LYS A 54 -8.38 1.22 3.01
CA LYS A 54 -8.34 0.53 1.72
C LYS A 54 -7.59 -0.81 1.78
N GLY A 55 -8.04 -1.81 1.02
CA GLY A 55 -7.33 -3.07 0.81
C GLY A 55 -6.65 -3.15 -0.56
N HIS A 56 -6.21 -4.36 -0.94
CA HIS A 56 -5.56 -4.65 -2.22
C HIS A 56 -6.48 -4.38 -3.43
N ASP A 57 -7.78 -4.24 -3.19
CA ASP A 57 -8.81 -3.92 -4.16
C ASP A 57 -8.80 -2.45 -4.60
N ILE A 58 -8.14 -1.54 -3.86
CA ILE A 58 -8.06 -0.13 -4.23
C ILE A 58 -6.59 0.31 -4.35
N LEU A 59 -6.09 0.35 -5.59
CA LEU A 59 -4.69 0.71 -5.89
C LEU A 59 -4.43 2.22 -5.86
N ASP A 60 -5.49 3.02 -5.97
CA ASP A 60 -5.43 4.47 -6.00
C ASP A 60 -4.83 5.06 -4.72
N LYS A 61 -4.17 6.20 -4.87
CA LYS A 61 -3.43 6.84 -3.77
C LYS A 61 -4.32 7.74 -2.94
N THR A 62 -3.95 7.84 -1.68
CA THR A 62 -4.49 8.82 -0.74
C THR A 62 -4.05 10.23 -1.13
N ILE A 63 -4.94 11.22 -0.96
CA ILE A 63 -4.62 12.64 -1.10
C ILE A 63 -3.61 13.01 0.01
N LYS A 64 -2.36 13.21 -0.40
CA LYS A 64 -1.22 13.61 0.44
C LYS A 64 -0.42 14.69 -0.30
N SER A 65 0.31 15.53 0.43
CA SER A 65 1.22 16.54 -0.14
C SER A 65 2.13 15.93 -1.22
N LYS A 66 2.81 14.82 -0.90
CA LYS A 66 3.68 14.10 -1.85
C LYS A 66 2.96 13.56 -3.09
N THR A 67 1.69 13.15 -2.98
CA THR A 67 0.92 12.60 -4.10
C THR A 67 0.68 13.66 -5.19
N LEU A 68 0.69 14.94 -4.81
CA LEU A 68 0.56 16.07 -5.73
C LEU A 68 1.92 16.60 -6.24
N GLY A 69 3.04 15.93 -5.92
CA GLY A 69 4.38 16.37 -6.30
C GLY A 69 4.90 17.56 -5.47
N LEU A 70 4.27 17.87 -4.34
CA LEU A 70 4.71 18.92 -3.43
C LEU A 70 5.78 18.37 -2.48
N LYS A 71 6.91 19.09 -2.35
CA LYS A 71 8.10 18.64 -1.62
C LYS A 71 8.01 18.79 -0.09
N THR A 72 7.05 19.57 0.42
CA THR A 72 6.85 19.82 1.86
C THR A 72 5.38 20.13 2.17
N ASP A 73 4.96 19.98 3.42
CA ASP A 73 3.64 20.39 3.92
C ASP A 73 3.44 21.91 3.93
N ALA A 74 4.46 22.70 3.57
CA ALA A 74 4.34 24.14 3.31
C ALA A 74 3.53 24.45 2.03
N GLY A 75 3.15 23.43 1.25
CA GLY A 75 2.24 23.55 0.09
C GLY A 75 0.75 23.51 0.44
N LEU A 76 0.34 23.78 1.68
CA LEU A 76 -1.08 23.72 2.09
C LEU A 76 -1.99 24.61 1.22
N ALA A 77 -1.51 25.79 0.80
CA ALA A 77 -2.24 26.69 -0.08
C ALA A 77 -2.37 26.13 -1.52
N ASP A 78 -1.31 25.52 -2.05
CA ASP A 78 -1.32 24.90 -3.39
C ASP A 78 -2.21 23.65 -3.41
N LEU A 79 -2.17 22.87 -2.33
CA LEU A 79 -3.00 21.69 -2.10
C LEU A 79 -4.49 22.05 -1.97
N ASN A 80 -4.81 23.09 -1.19
CA ASN A 80 -6.15 23.65 -1.14
C ASN A 80 -6.60 24.16 -2.50
N THR A 81 -5.73 24.86 -3.25
CA THR A 81 -6.04 25.37 -4.58
C THR A 81 -6.34 24.24 -5.57
N ALA A 82 -5.54 23.17 -5.54
CA ALA A 82 -5.75 21.99 -6.38
C ALA A 82 -7.08 21.28 -6.05
N LEU A 83 -7.40 21.12 -4.77
CA LEU A 83 -8.66 20.53 -4.32
C LEU A 83 -9.86 21.40 -4.69
N LEU A 84 -9.80 22.71 -4.44
CA LEU A 84 -10.85 23.66 -4.80
C LEU A 84 -11.09 23.69 -6.32
N SER A 85 -10.02 23.64 -7.10
CA SER A 85 -10.08 23.55 -8.56
C SER A 85 -10.73 22.24 -9.03
N ALA A 86 -10.36 21.11 -8.44
CA ALA A 86 -10.98 19.81 -8.72
C ALA A 86 -12.47 19.77 -8.37
N MET A 87 -12.87 20.53 -7.37
CA MET A 87 -14.26 20.64 -6.93
C MET A 87 -15.08 21.61 -7.79
N GLU A 88 -14.43 22.39 -8.65
CA GLU A 88 -15.02 23.54 -9.35
C GLU A 88 -15.80 24.46 -8.39
N ALA A 89 -15.31 24.57 -7.16
CA ALA A 89 -15.97 25.37 -6.14
C ALA A 89 -15.81 26.86 -6.48
N ASP A 90 -16.91 27.61 -6.45
CA ASP A 90 -16.82 29.06 -6.47
C ASP A 90 -16.09 29.52 -5.19
N ALA A 91 -14.98 30.23 -5.38
CA ALA A 91 -14.17 30.80 -4.30
C ALA A 91 -14.99 31.72 -3.36
N SER A 92 -16.20 32.12 -3.76
CA SER A 92 -17.15 32.90 -2.95
C SER A 92 -17.88 32.11 -1.86
N THR A 93 -17.92 30.77 -1.94
CA THR A 93 -18.68 29.90 -1.01
C THR A 93 -17.82 28.95 -0.19
N ALA A 94 -16.59 28.68 -0.63
CA ALA A 94 -15.64 27.84 0.09
C ALA A 94 -14.70 28.73 0.90
N SER A 95 -14.74 28.61 2.23
CA SER A 95 -13.61 29.04 3.06
C SER A 95 -12.36 28.29 2.56
N THR A 96 -11.37 29.04 2.08
CA THR A 96 -10.09 28.52 1.54
C THR A 96 -9.28 27.74 2.58
N LEU A 97 -9.70 27.74 3.85
CA LEU A 97 -9.08 27.06 4.98
C LEU A 97 -9.50 25.58 5.11
N ASP A 98 -10.53 25.10 4.39
CA ASP A 98 -11.24 23.87 4.78
C ASP A 98 -11.06 22.64 3.86
N ALA A 99 -10.69 22.79 2.59
CA ALA A 99 -10.70 21.66 1.65
C ALA A 99 -9.70 20.55 2.02
N TRP A 100 -8.47 20.89 2.37
CA TRP A 100 -7.47 19.92 2.87
C TRP A 100 -7.88 19.34 4.23
N ASN A 101 -8.35 20.17 5.16
CA ASN A 101 -8.79 19.70 6.48
C ASN A 101 -9.96 18.71 6.38
N LEU A 102 -10.76 18.85 5.33
CA LEU A 102 -11.92 18.01 5.06
C LEU A 102 -11.56 16.75 4.27
N LEU A 103 -10.73 16.87 3.22
CA LEU A 103 -10.51 15.82 2.23
C LEU A 103 -9.13 15.15 2.30
N GLY A 104 -8.17 15.80 2.95
CA GLY A 104 -6.83 15.26 3.12
C GLY A 104 -6.85 13.91 3.81
N GLY A 105 -6.09 12.96 3.31
CA GLY A 105 -6.09 11.61 3.87
C GLY A 105 -7.16 10.68 3.31
N PHE A 106 -8.10 11.12 2.45
CA PHE A 106 -8.96 10.17 1.73
C PHE A 106 -8.31 9.58 0.48
N VAL A 107 -8.77 8.40 0.09
CA VAL A 107 -8.44 7.77 -1.19
C VAL A 107 -9.24 8.47 -2.27
N ALA A 108 -8.52 8.97 -3.28
CA ALA A 108 -9.13 9.62 -4.43
C ALA A 108 -8.94 8.80 -5.69
N SER A 109 -9.90 8.90 -6.61
CA SER A 109 -9.68 8.54 -8.00
C SER A 109 -8.97 9.68 -8.72
N TRP A 110 -8.02 9.39 -9.60
CA TRP A 110 -7.12 10.38 -10.19
C TRP A 110 -7.26 10.50 -11.70
N LYS A 111 -7.12 11.73 -12.21
CA LYS A 111 -6.89 12.01 -13.63
C LYS A 111 -5.57 12.75 -13.78
N GLY A 112 -4.51 12.02 -14.12
CA GLY A 112 -3.15 12.52 -13.96
C GLY A 112 -2.88 12.79 -12.47
N ASN A 113 -2.42 13.99 -12.13
CA ASN A 113 -2.16 14.39 -10.74
C ASN A 113 -3.34 15.13 -10.08
N VAL A 114 -4.51 15.16 -10.73
CA VAL A 114 -5.70 15.86 -10.22
C VAL A 114 -6.66 14.83 -9.60
N PRO A 115 -7.07 14.99 -8.33
CA PRO A 115 -8.09 14.14 -7.75
C PRO A 115 -9.45 14.50 -8.39
N VAL A 116 -10.24 13.51 -8.79
CA VAL A 116 -11.53 13.74 -9.46
C VAL A 116 -12.73 13.12 -8.74
N GLY A 117 -12.47 12.28 -7.73
CA GLY A 117 -13.52 11.64 -6.94
C GLY A 117 -12.96 11.01 -5.68
N LEU A 118 -13.82 10.71 -4.71
CA LEU A 118 -13.48 10.05 -3.45
C LEU A 118 -14.13 8.66 -3.40
N TYR A 119 -13.35 7.65 -3.03
CA TYR A 119 -13.86 6.29 -2.89
C TYR A 119 -14.82 6.17 -1.72
N LEU A 120 -16.02 5.63 -1.99
CA LEU A 120 -17.06 5.41 -1.00
C LEU A 120 -16.88 4.05 -0.32
N SER A 121 -16.99 4.03 1.01
CA SER A 121 -17.15 2.79 1.78
C SER A 121 -18.54 2.18 1.53
N ARG A 122 -18.81 0.97 2.01
CA ARG A 122 -20.16 0.38 1.91
C ARG A 122 -21.21 1.23 2.62
N LEU A 123 -20.85 1.84 3.76
CA LEU A 123 -21.73 2.83 4.40
C LEU A 123 -21.92 4.07 3.52
N GLY A 124 -20.84 4.55 2.89
CA GLY A 124 -20.92 5.65 1.92
C GLY A 124 -21.83 5.35 0.74
N CYS A 125 -21.80 4.13 0.20
CA CYS A 125 -22.73 3.72 -0.86
C CYS A 125 -24.18 3.70 -0.36
N SER A 126 -24.40 3.28 0.88
CA SER A 126 -25.75 3.16 1.46
C SER A 126 -26.36 4.53 1.82
N GLU A 127 -25.52 5.49 2.23
CA GLU A 127 -25.97 6.80 2.72
C GLU A 127 -25.79 7.93 1.70
N ILE A 128 -24.63 8.02 1.05
CA ILE A 128 -24.33 9.10 0.10
C ILE A 128 -24.88 8.76 -1.28
N LYS A 129 -24.48 7.63 -1.88
CA LYS A 129 -24.93 7.27 -3.24
C LYS A 129 -26.44 7.10 -3.33
N LYS A 130 -27.09 6.60 -2.27
CA LYS A 130 -28.56 6.49 -2.21
C LYS A 130 -29.25 7.86 -2.18
N LYS A 131 -28.72 8.83 -1.43
CA LYS A 131 -29.32 10.18 -1.29
C LYS A 131 -28.94 11.12 -2.42
N PHE A 132 -27.76 10.94 -3.02
CA PHE A 132 -27.17 11.80 -4.04
C PHE A 132 -26.64 10.99 -5.23
N PRO A 133 -27.47 10.16 -5.89
CA PRO A 133 -27.01 9.27 -6.95
C PRO A 133 -26.40 10.01 -8.14
N GLY A 134 -26.90 11.21 -8.47
CA GLY A 134 -26.36 12.04 -9.55
C GLY A 134 -24.97 12.61 -9.30
N GLN A 135 -24.47 12.58 -8.05
CA GLN A 135 -23.12 13.03 -7.68
C GLN A 135 -22.13 11.85 -7.56
N CYS A 136 -22.60 10.63 -7.74
CA CYS A 136 -21.78 9.43 -7.62
C CYS A 136 -21.60 8.78 -8.99
N THR A 137 -20.44 8.16 -9.21
CA THR A 137 -20.19 7.35 -10.39
C THR A 137 -19.51 6.04 -10.00
N VAL A 138 -19.48 5.10 -10.94
CA VAL A 138 -18.74 3.85 -10.82
C VAL A 138 -17.50 3.94 -11.69
N ILE A 139 -16.33 3.76 -11.09
CA ILE A 139 -15.08 3.57 -11.82
C ILE A 139 -14.71 2.09 -11.84
N THR A 140 -13.97 1.68 -12.86
CA THR A 140 -13.44 0.32 -12.97
C THR A 140 -11.93 0.38 -12.90
N ASP A 141 -11.32 -0.35 -11.98
CA ASP A 141 -9.87 -0.38 -11.84
C ASP A 141 -9.19 -1.29 -12.88
N SER A 142 -7.86 -1.38 -12.81
CA SER A 142 -7.07 -2.21 -13.73
C SER A 142 -7.35 -3.71 -13.60
N LYS A 143 -7.92 -4.16 -12.48
CA LYS A 143 -8.32 -5.56 -12.24
C LYS A 143 -9.79 -5.81 -12.63
N GLY A 144 -10.48 -4.82 -13.18
CA GLY A 144 -11.89 -4.94 -13.58
C GLY A 144 -12.88 -4.80 -12.42
N MET A 145 -12.41 -4.43 -11.22
CA MET A 145 -13.26 -4.23 -10.06
C MET A 145 -13.95 -2.88 -10.13
N LYS A 146 -15.23 -2.88 -9.75
CA LYS A 146 -16.07 -1.68 -9.78
C LYS A 146 -16.08 -1.01 -8.42
N HIS A 147 -15.76 0.27 -8.41
CA HIS A 147 -15.70 1.10 -7.21
C HIS A 147 -16.66 2.27 -7.33
N ASP A 148 -17.43 2.51 -6.28
CA ASP A 148 -18.31 3.67 -6.17
C ASP A 148 -17.51 4.87 -5.67
N VAL A 149 -17.61 5.99 -6.40
CA VAL A 149 -16.92 7.23 -6.06
C VAL A 149 -17.88 8.42 -6.04
N LEU A 150 -17.70 9.29 -5.05
CA LEU A 150 -18.29 10.63 -5.04
C LEU A 150 -17.45 11.53 -5.96
N LEU A 151 -18.03 12.05 -7.04
CA LEU A 151 -17.32 12.99 -7.93
C LEU A 151 -16.98 14.26 -7.17
N LEU A 152 -15.72 14.73 -7.23
CA LEU A 152 -15.32 15.96 -6.54
C LEU A 152 -15.95 17.21 -7.18
N LYS A 153 -16.02 17.26 -8.51
CA LYS A 153 -16.67 18.34 -9.25
C LYS A 153 -18.12 18.52 -8.81
N GLY A 154 -18.45 19.65 -8.21
CA GLY A 154 -19.80 19.94 -7.70
C GLY A 154 -20.17 19.23 -6.39
N SER A 155 -19.23 18.57 -5.70
CA SER A 155 -19.51 17.83 -4.46
C SER A 155 -19.80 18.69 -3.24
N MET A 156 -19.39 19.96 -3.22
CA MET A 156 -19.45 20.78 -2.00
C MET A 156 -20.83 20.86 -1.35
N PRO A 157 -21.93 21.12 -2.09
CA PRO A 157 -23.27 21.12 -1.50
C PRO A 157 -23.64 19.77 -0.86
N VAL A 158 -23.23 18.66 -1.49
CA VAL A 158 -23.44 17.32 -0.93
C VAL A 158 -22.64 17.14 0.34
N ILE A 159 -21.35 17.49 0.32
CA ILE A 159 -20.46 17.37 1.48
C ILE A 159 -20.98 18.23 2.64
N HIS A 160 -21.36 19.48 2.41
CA HIS A 160 -21.96 20.35 3.44
C HIS A 160 -23.22 19.72 4.05
N LYS A 161 -24.13 19.20 3.22
CA LYS A 161 -25.36 18.57 3.70
C LYS A 161 -25.09 17.28 4.50
N VAL A 162 -24.07 16.51 4.16
CA VAL A 162 -23.66 15.36 4.96
C VAL A 162 -23.03 15.82 6.28
N LEU A 163 -22.17 16.84 6.25
CA LEU A 163 -21.54 17.39 7.46
C LEU A 163 -22.56 17.98 8.45
N GLU A 164 -23.65 18.58 7.98
CA GLU A 164 -24.74 19.07 8.85
C GLU A 164 -25.38 17.94 9.68
N ASN A 165 -25.46 16.74 9.13
CA ASN A 165 -26.13 15.59 9.75
C ASN A 165 -25.15 14.67 10.50
N ASP A 166 -23.90 14.58 10.03
CA ASP A 166 -22.94 13.55 10.41
C ASP A 166 -21.54 14.11 10.69
N LYS A 167 -21.40 15.39 11.09
CA LYS A 167 -20.12 16.12 11.19
C LYS A 167 -18.93 15.28 11.70
N ASP A 168 -19.08 14.62 12.84
CA ASP A 168 -18.00 13.88 13.49
C ASP A 168 -17.75 12.49 12.90
N THR A 169 -18.72 11.96 12.14
CA THR A 169 -18.67 10.62 11.54
C THR A 169 -18.58 10.63 10.02
N PHE A 170 -18.59 11.81 9.38
CA PHE A 170 -18.50 11.99 7.93
C PHE A 170 -17.42 11.13 7.26
N PRO A 171 -16.19 11.00 7.83
CA PRO A 171 -15.16 10.17 7.23
C PRO A 171 -15.50 8.69 7.10
N ARG A 172 -16.42 8.15 7.91
CA ARG A 172 -16.86 6.74 7.80
C ARG A 172 -17.41 6.36 6.44
N PHE A 173 -17.88 7.34 5.67
CA PHE A 173 -18.45 7.13 4.35
C PHE A 173 -17.39 6.97 3.24
N PHE A 174 -16.11 7.16 3.56
CA PHE A 174 -15.03 7.15 2.58
C PHE A 174 -13.90 6.22 3.00
N TYR A 175 -13.07 5.88 2.02
CA TYR A 175 -11.81 5.19 2.24
C TYR A 175 -10.66 6.16 2.56
N THR A 176 -9.78 5.74 3.47
CA THR A 176 -8.47 6.34 3.79
C THR A 176 -7.36 5.28 3.63
N GLY A 177 -6.12 5.66 3.91
CA GLY A 177 -5.00 4.72 3.97
C GLY A 177 -5.08 3.76 5.15
N ASP A 178 -4.46 2.60 5.02
CA ASP A 178 -4.30 1.62 6.08
C ASP A 178 -2.92 1.74 6.77
N TYR A 179 -2.67 0.86 7.73
CA TYR A 179 -1.35 0.66 8.32
C TYR A 179 -0.53 -0.25 7.42
N ASP A 180 0.28 0.40 6.59
CA ASP A 180 1.21 -0.24 5.68
C ASP A 180 2.29 -1.02 6.46
N MET A 181 2.11 -2.34 6.56
CA MET A 181 3.05 -3.24 7.20
C MET A 181 4.32 -3.40 6.37
N HIS A 182 5.48 -3.22 7.00
CA HIS A 182 6.78 -3.34 6.35
C HIS A 182 7.39 -4.73 6.54
N ASP A 183 7.44 -5.24 7.77
CA ASP A 183 7.95 -6.56 8.12
C ASP A 183 6.97 -7.30 9.03
N LEU A 184 6.92 -8.63 8.86
CA LEU A 184 6.25 -9.55 9.76
C LEU A 184 7.11 -10.79 9.97
N ALA A 185 7.49 -11.05 11.21
CA ALA A 185 8.28 -12.21 11.57
C ALA A 185 7.71 -12.92 12.80
N LEU A 186 7.84 -14.24 12.81
CA LEU A 186 7.37 -15.11 13.89
C LEU A 186 8.53 -15.94 14.44
N THR A 187 8.46 -16.26 15.73
CA THR A 187 9.35 -17.24 16.35
C THR A 187 8.97 -18.65 15.92
N ILE A 188 9.92 -19.39 15.34
CA ILE A 188 9.76 -20.78 14.89
C ILE A 188 10.87 -21.61 15.52
N GLY A 189 10.51 -22.43 16.50
CA GLY A 189 11.48 -23.21 17.29
C GLY A 189 12.52 -22.30 17.95
N ALA A 190 13.80 -22.57 17.70
CA ALA A 190 14.92 -21.77 18.22
C ALA A 190 15.21 -20.50 17.40
N GLY A 191 14.61 -20.34 16.21
CA GLY A 191 14.89 -19.24 15.28
C GLY A 191 13.68 -18.34 15.04
N ARG A 192 13.86 -17.35 14.16
CA ARG A 192 12.77 -16.51 13.64
C ARG A 192 12.82 -16.44 12.13
N SER A 193 11.64 -16.42 11.51
CA SER A 193 11.50 -16.32 10.06
C SER A 193 10.48 -15.25 9.71
N ILE A 194 10.70 -14.63 8.55
CA ILE A 194 9.68 -13.85 7.85
C ILE A 194 8.46 -14.75 7.62
N VAL A 195 7.28 -14.19 7.87
CA VAL A 195 6.01 -14.83 7.55
C VAL A 195 5.76 -14.67 6.03
N PRO A 196 5.52 -15.76 5.29
CA PRO A 196 5.24 -15.69 3.85
C PRO A 196 3.93 -14.95 3.55
N SER A 197 3.91 -14.20 2.44
CA SER A 197 2.70 -13.49 1.96
C SER A 197 1.56 -14.48 1.72
N GLU A 198 0.35 -14.11 2.15
CA GLU A 198 -0.89 -14.89 2.02
C GLU A 198 -0.84 -16.29 2.64
N SER A 199 0.16 -16.56 3.49
CA SER A 199 0.17 -17.79 4.29
C SER A 199 -1.00 -17.77 5.29
N PRO A 200 -1.52 -18.94 5.69
CA PRO A 200 -2.50 -19.04 6.78
C PRO A 200 -2.03 -18.30 8.04
N GLU A 201 -0.73 -18.33 8.33
CA GLU A 201 -0.12 -17.61 9.44
C GLU A 201 -0.20 -16.09 9.29
N GLU A 202 0.12 -15.52 8.11
CA GLU A 202 0.00 -14.07 7.88
C GLU A 202 -1.43 -13.60 8.04
N LEU A 203 -2.38 -14.32 7.40
CA LEU A 203 -3.79 -14.00 7.45
C LEU A 203 -4.33 -14.06 8.89
N ARG A 204 -3.94 -15.11 9.64
CA ARG A 204 -4.31 -15.26 11.05
C ARG A 204 -3.74 -14.14 11.90
N ILE A 205 -2.46 -13.81 11.76
CA ILE A 205 -1.80 -12.77 12.57
C ILE A 205 -2.45 -11.39 12.31
N ILE A 206 -2.68 -11.03 11.04
CA ILE A 206 -3.34 -9.77 10.70
C ILE A 206 -4.77 -9.71 11.25
N SER A 207 -5.53 -10.80 11.10
CA SER A 207 -6.89 -10.89 11.63
C SER A 207 -6.90 -10.73 13.15
N GLU A 208 -6.04 -11.46 13.87
CA GLU A 208 -5.96 -11.40 15.33
C GLU A 208 -5.49 -10.04 15.85
N MET A 209 -4.55 -9.36 15.17
CA MET A 209 -4.15 -7.99 15.51
C MET A 209 -5.31 -7.00 15.35
N ASN A 210 -6.04 -7.07 14.23
CA ASN A 210 -7.24 -6.23 14.04
C ASN A 210 -8.33 -6.55 15.07
N HIS A 211 -8.52 -7.81 15.45
CA HIS A 211 -9.44 -8.18 16.53
C HIS A 211 -8.98 -7.67 17.89
N ALA A 212 -7.67 -7.66 18.18
CA ALA A 212 -7.13 -7.07 19.40
C ALA A 212 -7.45 -5.57 19.49
N ILE A 213 -7.25 -4.83 18.39
CA ILE A 213 -7.62 -3.41 18.27
C ILE A 213 -9.13 -3.23 18.50
N PHE A 214 -9.95 -4.00 17.79
CA PHE A 214 -11.41 -3.95 17.93
C PHE A 214 -11.88 -4.18 19.38
N ASN A 215 -11.33 -5.22 20.03
CA ASN A 215 -11.70 -5.58 21.39
C ASN A 215 -11.26 -4.52 22.41
N ALA A 216 -10.12 -3.86 22.20
CA ALA A 216 -9.69 -2.74 23.04
C ALA A 216 -10.67 -1.56 22.92
N LEU A 217 -11.03 -1.18 21.68
CA LEU A 217 -11.95 -0.09 21.40
C LEU A 217 -13.35 -0.29 22.01
N LYS A 218 -13.81 -1.55 22.13
CA LYS A 218 -15.14 -1.88 22.70
C LYS A 218 -15.35 -1.33 24.12
N SER A 219 -14.28 -1.27 24.92
CA SER A 219 -14.31 -0.82 26.32
C SER A 219 -13.57 0.50 26.54
N ASP A 220 -12.92 1.04 25.52
CA ASP A 220 -12.08 2.23 25.64
C ASP A 220 -12.90 3.50 25.39
N THR A 221 -13.18 4.21 26.48
CA THR A 221 -13.85 5.52 26.47
C THR A 221 -12.90 6.67 26.80
N SER A 222 -11.58 6.44 26.76
CA SER A 222 -10.58 7.45 27.11
C SER A 222 -10.55 8.62 26.11
N GLU A 223 -10.92 8.36 24.86
CA GLU A 223 -11.00 9.36 23.79
C GLU A 223 -12.36 9.26 23.07
N PRO A 224 -13.04 10.37 22.76
CA PRO A 224 -14.33 10.35 22.07
C PRO A 224 -14.30 9.63 20.71
N TYR A 225 -13.16 9.70 20.02
CA TYR A 225 -13.00 9.07 18.72
C TYR A 225 -12.96 7.53 18.80
N ASN A 226 -12.63 6.93 19.95
CA ASN A 226 -12.60 5.47 20.10
C ASN A 226 -14.00 4.86 19.92
N ILE A 227 -15.03 5.55 20.37
CA ILE A 227 -16.44 5.15 20.19
C ILE A 227 -16.82 5.19 18.70
N ILE A 228 -16.41 6.25 17.99
CA ILE A 228 -16.68 6.39 16.54
C ILE A 228 -16.02 5.24 15.78
N ARG A 229 -14.74 4.97 16.08
CA ARG A 229 -13.98 3.88 15.47
C ARG A 229 -14.56 2.51 15.77
N TYR A 230 -14.90 2.23 17.02
CA TYR A 230 -15.56 0.99 17.41
C TYR A 230 -16.83 0.77 16.60
N ASN A 231 -17.68 1.79 16.50
CA ASN A 231 -18.93 1.72 15.75
C ASN A 231 -18.70 1.42 14.27
N SER A 232 -17.73 2.09 13.63
CA SER A 232 -17.34 1.82 12.24
C SER A 232 -16.82 0.39 12.06
N MET A 233 -15.89 -0.06 12.91
CA MET A 233 -15.32 -1.41 12.83
C MET A 233 -16.38 -2.49 13.05
N ASN A 234 -17.27 -2.31 14.00
CA ASN A 234 -18.32 -3.28 14.34
C ASN A 234 -19.26 -3.59 13.16
N VAL A 235 -19.37 -2.69 12.18
CA VAL A 235 -20.16 -2.92 10.95
C VAL A 235 -19.63 -4.11 10.15
N THR A 236 -18.31 -4.32 10.16
CA THR A 236 -17.67 -5.26 9.23
C THR A 236 -16.73 -6.27 9.88
N ILE A 237 -16.40 -6.13 11.16
CA ILE A 237 -15.38 -6.97 11.83
C ILE A 237 -15.67 -8.48 11.77
N ASN A 238 -16.95 -8.87 11.74
CA ASN A 238 -17.39 -10.27 11.70
C ASN A 238 -17.72 -10.77 10.29
N LYS A 239 -17.40 -10.01 9.24
CA LYS A 239 -17.62 -10.47 7.86
C LYS A 239 -16.66 -11.59 7.53
N GLU A 240 -17.15 -12.61 6.81
CA GLU A 240 -16.35 -13.80 6.47
C GLU A 240 -15.19 -13.47 5.52
N LYS A 241 -15.43 -12.62 4.52
CA LYS A 241 -14.39 -12.23 3.57
C LYS A 241 -13.61 -11.04 4.10
N ARG A 242 -12.29 -11.09 4.00
CA ARG A 242 -11.39 -9.99 4.37
C ARG A 242 -11.71 -8.69 3.63
N ASP A 243 -12.05 -8.78 2.35
CA ASP A 243 -12.42 -7.61 1.53
C ASP A 243 -13.74 -6.98 2.01
N ASP A 244 -14.55 -7.73 2.76
CA ASP A 244 -15.75 -7.24 3.42
C ASP A 244 -15.47 -6.52 4.75
N GLN A 245 -14.24 -6.59 5.28
CA GLN A 245 -13.80 -6.02 6.56
C GLN A 245 -13.17 -4.62 6.42
N GLU A 246 -13.79 -3.74 5.64
CA GLU A 246 -13.21 -2.46 5.17
C GLU A 246 -12.77 -1.47 6.26
N TYR A 247 -13.19 -1.65 7.52
CA TYR A 247 -12.79 -0.78 8.64
C TYR A 247 -11.63 -1.33 9.48
N GLN A 248 -11.10 -2.49 9.14
CA GLN A 248 -9.84 -2.97 9.72
C GLN A 248 -8.69 -2.08 9.29
N VAL A 249 -7.77 -1.78 10.20
CA VAL A 249 -6.70 -0.80 9.94
C VAL A 249 -5.44 -1.45 9.38
N ILE A 250 -5.26 -2.77 9.54
CA ILE A 250 -4.17 -3.52 8.89
C ILE A 250 -4.76 -4.34 7.75
N ARG A 251 -4.59 -3.89 6.51
CA ARG A 251 -5.30 -4.46 5.34
C ARG A 251 -4.42 -5.28 4.41
N HIS A 252 -3.10 -5.10 4.45
CA HIS A 252 -2.15 -5.75 3.54
C HIS A 252 -1.10 -6.59 4.28
N GLY A 253 -0.48 -7.52 3.56
CA GLY A 253 0.68 -8.28 4.01
C GLY A 253 1.95 -7.43 4.08
N ALA A 254 3.02 -7.98 4.63
CA ALA A 254 4.26 -7.24 4.84
C ALA A 254 5.04 -6.98 3.54
N GLN A 255 5.56 -5.76 3.38
CA GLN A 255 6.36 -5.34 2.22
C GLN A 255 7.54 -6.28 1.92
N VAL A 256 8.23 -6.80 2.95
CA VAL A 256 9.34 -7.77 2.82
C VAL A 256 8.97 -9.07 2.08
N SER A 257 7.67 -9.35 1.94
CA SER A 257 7.15 -10.51 1.23
C SER A 257 6.61 -10.20 -0.17
N TYR A 258 6.53 -8.91 -0.55
CA TYR A 258 6.01 -8.45 -1.84
C TYR A 258 6.67 -9.12 -3.06
N LEU A 259 7.99 -9.02 -3.19
CA LEU A 259 8.68 -9.55 -4.37
C LEU A 259 8.49 -11.08 -4.51
N ALA A 260 8.53 -11.80 -3.39
CA ALA A 260 8.30 -13.24 -3.40
C ALA A 260 6.87 -13.59 -3.85
N HIS A 261 5.88 -12.80 -3.43
CA HIS A 261 4.49 -12.96 -3.84
C HIS A 261 4.31 -12.69 -5.35
N MET A 262 4.84 -11.58 -5.86
CA MET A 262 4.77 -11.25 -7.30
C MET A 262 5.36 -12.36 -8.18
N LEU A 263 6.51 -12.92 -7.79
CA LEU A 263 7.19 -13.95 -8.57
C LEU A 263 6.52 -15.34 -8.46
N ALA A 264 5.82 -15.63 -7.36
CA ALA A 264 5.20 -16.93 -7.12
C ALA A 264 3.74 -16.99 -7.58
N VAL A 265 2.99 -15.90 -7.41
CA VAL A 265 1.52 -15.84 -7.56
C VAL A 265 1.14 -14.91 -8.72
N GLU A 266 1.49 -13.62 -8.65
CA GLU A 266 1.11 -12.60 -9.65
C GLU A 266 2.10 -12.48 -10.83
N LYS A 267 2.46 -13.61 -11.47
CA LYS A 267 3.54 -13.70 -12.48
C LYS A 267 3.33 -12.89 -13.77
N SER A 268 2.13 -12.37 -13.98
CA SER A 268 1.77 -11.59 -15.17
C SER A 268 1.57 -10.10 -14.85
N GLU A 269 1.61 -9.74 -13.57
CA GLU A 269 1.45 -8.36 -13.13
C GLU A 269 2.81 -7.65 -13.10
N ALA A 270 2.80 -6.36 -13.39
CA ALA A 270 4.01 -5.56 -13.37
C ALA A 270 4.53 -5.40 -11.93
N ILE A 271 5.83 -5.65 -11.73
CA ILE A 271 6.49 -5.45 -10.43
C ILE A 271 6.61 -3.94 -10.16
N ILE A 272 6.08 -3.49 -9.03
CA ILE A 272 6.22 -2.11 -8.57
C ILE A 272 7.50 -2.03 -7.74
N TYR A 273 8.57 -1.49 -8.34
CA TYR A 273 9.90 -1.52 -7.74
C TYR A 273 9.97 -0.78 -6.40
N THR A 274 9.26 0.35 -6.28
CA THR A 274 9.21 1.13 -5.03
C THR A 274 8.56 0.39 -3.86
N VAL A 275 7.84 -0.71 -4.12
CA VAL A 275 7.33 -1.62 -3.08
C VAL A 275 8.33 -2.76 -2.83
N ALA A 276 9.07 -3.21 -3.85
CA ALA A 276 10.11 -4.22 -3.68
C ALA A 276 11.37 -3.67 -2.99
N ASP A 277 11.63 -2.37 -3.10
CA ASP A 277 12.85 -1.75 -2.60
C ASP A 277 12.62 -1.04 -1.26
N LYS A 278 13.33 -1.50 -0.22
CA LYS A 278 13.27 -0.92 1.12
C LYS A 278 13.84 0.49 1.20
N THR A 279 14.67 0.92 0.26
CA THR A 279 15.31 2.25 0.28
C THR A 279 14.35 3.40 -0.02
N HIS A 280 13.17 3.08 -0.56
CA HIS A 280 12.09 4.05 -0.79
C HIS A 280 11.31 4.40 0.48
N ASN A 281 11.63 3.76 1.60
CA ASN A 281 11.03 4.03 2.89
C ASN A 281 11.95 4.96 3.69
N GLU A 282 11.39 6.01 4.29
CA GLU A 282 12.15 6.97 5.11
C GLU A 282 12.56 6.34 6.45
N GLU A 283 11.62 6.25 7.37
CA GLU A 283 11.78 5.64 8.68
C GLU A 283 10.57 4.74 8.94
N ILE A 284 10.78 3.62 9.64
CA ILE A 284 9.72 2.67 10.00
C ILE A 284 9.66 2.50 11.52
N ALA A 285 8.44 2.32 12.02
CA ALA A 285 8.20 1.99 13.42
C ALA A 285 8.19 0.46 13.57
N VAL A 286 9.05 -0.06 14.44
CA VAL A 286 9.18 -1.50 14.65
C VAL A 286 8.91 -1.87 16.08
N TYR A 287 8.22 -2.99 16.26
CA TYR A 287 8.05 -3.64 17.55
C TYR A 287 8.86 -4.93 17.58
N SER A 288 9.76 -5.05 18.56
CA SER A 288 10.64 -6.20 18.71
C SER A 288 10.49 -6.89 20.07
N LYS A 289 11.00 -8.11 20.17
CA LYS A 289 10.90 -8.95 21.37
C LYS A 289 11.55 -8.32 22.61
N THR A 290 12.51 -7.40 22.46
CA THR A 290 13.13 -6.72 23.61
C THR A 290 12.18 -5.75 24.34
N GLY A 291 10.93 -5.65 23.88
CA GLY A 291 9.87 -4.89 24.51
C GLY A 291 10.01 -3.40 24.16
N GLY A 292 9.05 -2.91 23.38
CA GLY A 292 8.94 -1.51 23.04
C GLY A 292 9.20 -1.23 21.56
N TRP A 293 8.75 -0.03 21.19
CA TRP A 293 8.85 0.45 19.83
C TRP A 293 10.20 1.13 19.58
N GLU A 294 10.72 0.93 18.38
CA GLU A 294 11.92 1.59 17.88
C GLU A 294 11.59 2.21 16.52
N LEU A 295 12.13 3.39 16.27
CA LEU A 295 12.17 4.00 14.94
C LEU A 295 13.52 3.67 14.32
N LEU A 296 13.49 3.21 13.06
CA LEU A 296 14.69 2.83 12.33
C LEU A 296 14.66 3.30 10.89
N ASP A 297 15.85 3.65 10.40
CA ASP A 297 16.13 3.90 8.99
C ASP A 297 16.29 2.54 8.26
N PRO A 298 15.43 2.22 7.27
CA PRO A 298 15.47 0.96 6.55
C PRO A 298 16.76 0.70 5.77
N VAL A 299 17.45 1.76 5.36
CA VAL A 299 18.68 1.71 4.57
C VAL A 299 19.85 1.34 5.47
N THR A 300 19.99 2.03 6.59
CA THR A 300 21.20 1.93 7.42
C THR A 300 21.05 0.97 8.61
N GLU A 301 19.84 0.73 9.12
CA GLU A 301 19.65 0.06 10.40
C GLU A 301 18.90 -1.27 10.31
N LEU A 302 18.09 -1.50 9.26
CA LEU A 302 17.22 -2.66 9.16
C LEU A 302 18.00 -3.99 9.24
N ASN A 303 19.08 -4.12 8.46
CA ASN A 303 19.87 -5.35 8.44
C ASN A 303 20.40 -5.72 9.84
N SER A 304 20.93 -4.73 10.56
CA SER A 304 21.43 -4.87 11.93
C SER A 304 20.30 -5.22 12.91
N TRP A 305 19.11 -4.65 12.73
CA TRP A 305 17.94 -4.97 13.55
C TRP A 305 17.50 -6.43 13.39
N TYR A 306 17.48 -6.94 12.16
CA TYR A 306 17.18 -8.35 11.88
C TYR A 306 18.20 -9.30 12.52
N GLU A 307 19.50 -9.00 12.35
CA GLU A 307 20.59 -9.80 12.92
C GLU A 307 20.53 -9.82 14.46
N LYS A 308 20.33 -8.66 15.09
CA LYS A 308 20.15 -8.52 16.55
C LYS A 308 18.97 -9.34 17.08
N ASN A 309 17.90 -9.44 16.30
CA ASN A 309 16.69 -10.17 16.70
C ASN A 309 16.68 -11.64 16.25
N GLY A 310 17.74 -12.12 15.59
CA GLY A 310 17.86 -13.50 15.13
C GLY A 310 16.86 -13.88 14.04
N VAL A 311 16.46 -12.91 13.21
CA VAL A 311 15.53 -13.12 12.09
C VAL A 311 16.32 -13.34 10.81
N LYS A 312 16.04 -14.45 10.12
CA LYS A 312 16.71 -14.77 8.85
C LYS A 312 16.15 -13.92 7.70
N LEU A 313 16.90 -12.90 7.31
CA LEU A 313 16.60 -12.04 6.17
C LEU A 313 16.65 -12.79 4.84
N LYS A 314 15.75 -12.44 3.91
CA LYS A 314 15.84 -12.85 2.51
C LYS A 314 17.01 -12.13 1.84
N ILE A 315 17.78 -12.83 1.00
CA ILE A 315 18.93 -12.23 0.30
C ILE A 315 18.50 -11.04 -0.57
N THR A 316 17.33 -11.14 -1.20
CA THR A 316 16.71 -10.10 -2.03
C THR A 316 16.25 -8.88 -1.23
N TRP A 317 16.24 -8.94 0.10
CA TRP A 317 15.93 -7.81 0.99
C TRP A 317 17.21 -7.24 1.64
N LYS A 318 18.32 -8.01 1.60
CA LYS A 318 19.62 -7.62 2.13
C LYS A 318 20.49 -6.88 1.10
N ASP A 319 20.39 -7.26 -0.18
CA ASP A 319 21.30 -6.86 -1.26
C ASP A 319 20.51 -6.39 -2.50
N ASP A 320 20.70 -5.11 -2.88
CA ASP A 320 20.05 -4.46 -4.02
C ASP A 320 20.42 -5.11 -5.37
N VAL A 321 21.69 -5.50 -5.53
CA VAL A 321 22.16 -6.17 -6.74
C VAL A 321 21.45 -7.52 -6.89
N LYS A 322 21.41 -8.29 -5.80
CA LYS A 322 20.69 -9.58 -5.79
C LYS A 322 19.18 -9.42 -5.98
N GLN A 323 18.61 -8.31 -5.51
CA GLN A 323 17.22 -7.99 -5.74
C GLN A 323 16.95 -7.76 -7.23
N LYS A 324 17.71 -6.87 -7.88
CA LYS A 324 17.60 -6.58 -9.32
C LYS A 324 17.84 -7.81 -10.19
N GLU A 325 18.85 -8.62 -9.88
CA GLU A 325 19.10 -9.91 -10.56
C GLU A 325 17.89 -10.85 -10.44
N THR A 326 17.25 -10.91 -9.27
CA THR A 326 16.09 -11.77 -9.03
C THR A 326 14.87 -11.28 -9.81
N ILE A 327 14.62 -9.97 -9.83
CA ILE A 327 13.56 -9.34 -10.63
C ILE A 327 13.79 -9.63 -12.12
N ALA A 328 15.01 -9.37 -12.61
CA ALA A 328 15.37 -9.61 -14.01
C ALA A 328 15.15 -11.07 -14.43
N ARG A 329 15.50 -12.02 -13.56
CA ARG A 329 15.25 -13.45 -13.80
C ARG A 329 13.75 -13.79 -13.83
N GLY A 330 12.98 -13.18 -12.93
CA GLY A 330 11.52 -13.31 -12.91
C GLY A 330 10.89 -12.85 -14.22
N ILE A 331 11.26 -11.66 -14.68
CA ILE A 331 10.79 -11.09 -15.95
C ILE A 331 11.28 -11.93 -17.13
N ALA A 332 12.55 -12.34 -17.16
CA ALA A 332 13.06 -13.23 -18.22
C ALA A 332 12.21 -14.50 -18.38
N ASN A 333 11.82 -15.13 -17.27
CA ASN A 333 10.96 -16.31 -17.29
C ASN A 333 9.53 -16.00 -17.79
N GLN A 334 8.98 -14.82 -17.49
CA GLN A 334 7.70 -14.37 -18.06
C GLN A 334 7.83 -14.17 -19.57
N ILE A 335 8.79 -13.38 -20.03
CA ILE A 335 9.02 -13.07 -21.44
C ILE A 335 9.27 -14.33 -22.26
N TYR A 336 10.08 -15.26 -21.74
CA TYR A 336 10.33 -16.52 -22.43
C TYR A 336 9.04 -17.33 -22.65
N ARG A 337 8.16 -17.38 -21.63
CA ARG A 337 6.85 -18.04 -21.77
C ARG A 337 5.95 -17.34 -22.79
N GLU A 338 5.97 -16.01 -22.86
CA GLU A 338 5.21 -15.25 -23.86
C GLU A 338 5.72 -15.51 -25.29
N ILE A 339 7.05 -15.59 -25.48
CA ILE A 339 7.65 -15.97 -26.76
C ILE A 339 7.21 -17.38 -27.17
N GLN A 340 7.22 -18.33 -26.23
CA GLN A 340 6.77 -19.71 -26.46
C GLN A 340 5.27 -19.76 -26.81
N ALA A 341 4.43 -19.07 -26.04
CA ALA A 341 2.98 -19.03 -26.26
C ALA A 341 2.62 -18.38 -27.60
N ALA A 342 3.41 -17.40 -28.05
CA ALA A 342 3.22 -16.73 -29.33
C ALA A 342 3.81 -17.51 -30.53
N GLY A 343 4.45 -18.67 -30.32
CA GLY A 343 5.08 -19.46 -31.39
C GLY A 343 6.25 -18.74 -32.06
N LYS A 344 6.87 -17.76 -31.41
CA LYS A 344 7.92 -16.93 -32.01
C LYS A 344 9.28 -17.59 -31.89
N ASN A 345 9.92 -17.87 -33.03
CA ASN A 345 11.32 -18.29 -33.08
C ASN A 345 12.30 -17.11 -33.09
N LYS A 346 11.86 -15.95 -33.57
CA LYS A 346 12.65 -14.70 -33.63
C LYS A 346 11.86 -13.52 -33.05
N VAL A 347 12.57 -12.62 -32.38
CA VAL A 347 12.04 -11.36 -31.85
C VAL A 347 13.02 -10.23 -32.11
N SER A 348 12.52 -9.04 -32.45
CA SER A 348 13.37 -7.86 -32.61
C SER A 348 13.84 -7.33 -31.25
N HIS A 349 14.95 -6.60 -31.24
CA HIS A 349 15.44 -5.97 -30.01
C HIS A 349 14.42 -5.01 -29.40
N ASN A 350 13.77 -4.16 -30.22
CA ASN A 350 12.75 -3.22 -29.74
C ASN A 350 11.53 -3.94 -29.14
N TRP A 351 11.10 -5.05 -29.74
CA TRP A 351 10.00 -5.84 -29.18
C TRP A 351 10.39 -6.38 -27.79
N LEU A 352 11.60 -6.92 -27.65
CA LEU A 352 12.08 -7.48 -26.40
C LEU A 352 12.18 -6.43 -25.30
N VAL A 353 12.77 -5.26 -25.61
CA VAL A 353 12.87 -4.13 -24.66
C VAL A 353 11.48 -3.69 -24.21
N ASN A 354 10.55 -3.45 -25.13
CA ASN A 354 9.20 -3.00 -24.78
C ASN A 354 8.47 -4.03 -23.92
N ALA A 355 8.60 -5.33 -24.24
CA ALA A 355 7.98 -6.40 -23.47
C ALA A 355 8.54 -6.46 -22.04
N ILE A 356 9.84 -6.24 -21.85
CA ILE A 356 10.46 -6.19 -20.51
C ILE A 356 9.98 -4.96 -19.72
N GLN A 357 9.95 -3.79 -20.37
CA GLN A 357 9.63 -2.53 -19.70
C GLN A 357 8.19 -2.47 -19.18
N VAL A 358 7.25 -3.17 -19.82
CA VAL A 358 5.86 -3.25 -19.29
C VAL A 358 5.74 -4.14 -18.05
N CYS A 359 6.69 -5.03 -17.80
CA CYS A 359 6.70 -5.91 -16.62
C CYS A 359 7.20 -5.22 -15.35
N ILE A 360 7.64 -3.96 -15.41
CA ILE A 360 8.17 -3.24 -14.26
C ILE A 360 7.74 -1.77 -14.24
N LYS A 361 7.34 -1.30 -13.05
CA LYS A 361 7.04 0.11 -12.77
C LYS A 361 8.10 0.67 -11.83
N ALA A 362 9.01 1.47 -12.37
CA ALA A 362 10.11 2.10 -11.64
C ALA A 362 10.58 3.39 -12.33
N ASP A 363 11.49 4.11 -11.69
CA ASP A 363 12.21 5.20 -12.33
C ASP A 363 13.04 4.71 -13.52
N LYS A 364 13.26 5.61 -14.49
CA LYS A 364 13.89 5.27 -15.76
C LYS A 364 15.23 4.54 -15.60
N SER A 365 16.10 4.99 -14.69
CA SER A 365 17.39 4.35 -14.45
C SER A 365 17.25 2.89 -14.00
N VAL A 366 16.32 2.62 -13.08
CA VAL A 366 16.03 1.27 -12.58
C VAL A 366 15.43 0.39 -13.68
N VAL A 367 14.53 0.93 -14.49
CA VAL A 367 13.97 0.24 -15.65
C VAL A 367 15.08 -0.13 -16.63
N ASP A 368 15.98 0.80 -16.94
CA ASP A 368 17.08 0.58 -17.88
C ASP A 368 18.06 -0.49 -17.34
N ASP A 369 18.42 -0.45 -16.06
CA ASP A 369 19.27 -1.46 -15.39
C ASP A 369 18.64 -2.87 -15.44
N ILE A 370 17.38 -3.00 -15.04
CA ILE A 370 16.68 -4.29 -15.02
C ILE A 370 16.46 -4.80 -16.45
N THR A 371 16.24 -3.91 -17.42
CA THR A 371 16.15 -4.30 -18.83
C THR A 371 17.46 -4.90 -19.31
N ALA A 372 18.60 -4.28 -19.00
CA ALA A 372 19.91 -4.79 -19.36
C ALA A 372 20.17 -6.18 -18.74
N LEU A 373 19.94 -6.33 -17.42
CA LEU A 373 20.09 -7.60 -16.72
C LEU A 373 19.17 -8.70 -17.25
N THR A 374 17.95 -8.34 -17.65
CA THR A 374 16.96 -9.29 -18.20
C THR A 374 17.40 -9.79 -19.58
N ILE A 375 17.90 -8.89 -20.44
CA ILE A 375 18.45 -9.27 -21.75
C ILE A 375 19.70 -10.15 -21.57
N GLU A 376 20.58 -9.82 -20.62
CA GLU A 376 21.74 -10.66 -20.30
C GLU A 376 21.31 -12.06 -19.80
N THR A 377 20.26 -12.13 -18.98
CA THR A 377 19.71 -13.41 -18.51
C THR A 377 19.14 -14.24 -19.66
N LEU A 378 18.47 -13.60 -20.63
CA LEU A 378 17.86 -14.30 -21.77
C LEU A 378 18.86 -14.68 -22.86
N ALA A 379 19.85 -13.83 -23.13
CA ALA A 379 20.68 -13.87 -24.34
C ALA A 379 22.19 -13.69 -24.10
N GLY A 380 22.63 -13.68 -22.85
CA GLY A 380 24.03 -13.55 -22.47
C GLY A 380 24.84 -14.83 -22.72
N ASN A 381 26.14 -14.76 -22.47
CA ASN A 381 27.06 -15.90 -22.63
C ASN A 381 26.99 -16.85 -21.41
N THR A 382 25.79 -17.26 -21.02
CA THR A 382 25.57 -18.20 -19.91
C THR A 382 24.94 -19.49 -20.43
N SER A 383 25.21 -20.61 -19.76
CA SER A 383 24.69 -21.93 -20.15
C SER A 383 23.15 -22.04 -20.08
N GLY A 384 22.48 -21.08 -19.44
CA GLY A 384 21.02 -21.01 -19.35
C GLY A 384 20.35 -20.06 -20.34
N ALA A 385 21.10 -19.40 -21.23
CA ALA A 385 20.53 -18.47 -22.20
C ALA A 385 19.59 -19.20 -23.19
N VAL A 386 18.36 -18.71 -23.28
CA VAL A 386 17.30 -19.28 -24.12
C VAL A 386 17.18 -18.58 -25.47
N LEU A 387 17.85 -17.43 -25.62
CA LEU A 387 17.96 -16.66 -26.84
C LEU A 387 19.44 -16.52 -27.25
N ARG A 388 19.66 -16.35 -28.55
CA ARG A 388 20.95 -16.01 -29.17
C ARG A 388 20.77 -14.69 -29.92
N LYS A 389 21.70 -13.76 -29.74
CA LYS A 389 21.72 -12.50 -30.48
C LYS A 389 22.05 -12.75 -31.97
N THR A 390 21.30 -12.11 -32.86
CA THR A 390 21.49 -12.13 -34.32
C THR A 390 21.57 -10.70 -34.85
N ALA A 391 21.82 -10.52 -36.15
CA ALA A 391 21.85 -9.20 -36.78
C ALA A 391 20.51 -8.44 -36.65
N ASP A 392 19.40 -9.18 -36.72
CA ASP A 392 18.04 -8.62 -36.75
C ASP A 392 17.33 -8.66 -35.38
N GLY A 393 18.03 -9.07 -34.32
CA GLY A 393 17.47 -9.15 -32.96
C GLY A 393 17.93 -10.39 -32.20
N TYR A 394 16.97 -11.24 -31.84
CA TYR A 394 17.19 -12.44 -31.03
C TYR A 394 16.44 -13.63 -31.59
N GLU A 395 17.08 -14.80 -31.56
CA GLU A 395 16.52 -16.07 -31.99
C GLU A 395 16.60 -17.09 -30.86
N ARG A 396 15.63 -17.99 -30.76
CA ARG A 396 15.67 -19.05 -29.75
C ARG A 396 16.87 -19.98 -29.97
N THR A 397 17.55 -20.36 -28.89
CA THR A 397 18.62 -21.35 -28.95
C THR A 397 18.10 -22.76 -29.30
N VAL A 398 16.85 -23.05 -28.91
CA VAL A 398 16.12 -24.27 -29.29
C VAL A 398 14.84 -23.87 -30.06
N PRO A 399 14.78 -24.13 -31.38
CA PRO A 399 13.60 -23.86 -32.20
C PRO A 399 12.37 -24.66 -31.72
N MET A 400 11.17 -24.14 -31.96
CA MET A 400 9.95 -24.95 -31.81
C MET A 400 9.89 -26.01 -32.91
N ALA A 401 9.48 -27.22 -32.51
CA ALA A 401 9.16 -28.32 -33.42
C ALA A 401 7.88 -28.03 -34.20
#